data_AF-A0A0S2FB49-F1
#
_entry.id   AF-A0A0S2FB49-F1
#
_cell.length_a   1.000
_cell.length_b   1.000
_cell.length_c   1.000
_cell.angle_alpha   90.00
_cell.angle_beta   90.00
_cell.angle_gamma   90.00
#
_symmetry.space_group_name_H-M   'P 1'
#
loop_
_entity.id
_entity.type
_entity.pdbx_description
1 polymer ?
#
loop_
_entity_poly.entity_id
_entity_poly.type
_entity_poly.pdbx_seq_one_letter_code
_entity_poly.pdbx_strand_id
1 'polypeptide(L)'
;MAPALANQAEMAAHARAMNDIAATPPCCYGGDDEDQWQGYEPNFSAEDLQEMLHRSKVEEAESLRKHQQRMARDSDYRAFFDGFWNFRPAADNAPGQYCAARFYREGSSMMILGPGGGSPYAYLALYGRGVPKPKSAQKLTVQLHQTGEERQTVEVFNLPVTGTGGDGMLLMAVPSMDALLEGMLDQHRFEVFDRKHENVLYILEWTGGLAARDKLRACVNAK
;
A
#
# COMPACT_ATOMS: atom_id res chain seq x y z
N MET A 1 19.80 -17.96 -16.94
CA MET A 1 19.54 -16.73 -17.73
C MET A 1 18.15 -16.77 -18.37
N ALA A 2 17.08 -16.95 -17.58
CA ALA A 2 15.70 -17.09 -18.09
C ALA A 2 14.65 -16.06 -17.59
N PRO A 3 14.85 -15.22 -16.55
CA PRO A 3 13.75 -14.40 -16.02
C PRO A 3 13.48 -13.11 -16.80
N ALA A 4 14.44 -12.63 -17.61
CA ALA A 4 14.28 -11.42 -18.41
C ALA A 4 13.30 -11.61 -19.60
N LEU A 5 13.17 -12.84 -20.11
CA LEU A 5 12.29 -13.16 -21.23
C LEU A 5 10.82 -13.31 -20.80
N ALA A 6 10.57 -13.77 -19.57
CA ALA A 6 9.21 -13.91 -19.03
C ALA A 6 8.56 -12.54 -18.76
N ASN A 7 9.32 -11.59 -18.23
CA ASN A 7 8.86 -10.22 -17.98
C ASN A 7 8.58 -9.46 -19.30
N GLN A 8 9.36 -9.74 -20.35
CA GLN A 8 9.07 -9.24 -21.70
C GLN A 8 7.81 -9.87 -22.30
N ALA A 9 7.55 -11.15 -22.04
CA ALA A 9 6.35 -11.83 -22.51
C ALA A 9 5.08 -11.32 -21.81
N GLU A 10 5.12 -11.03 -20.51
CA GLU A 10 4.03 -10.40 -19.78
C GLU A 10 3.81 -8.94 -20.16
N MET A 11 4.88 -8.15 -20.35
CA MET A 11 4.74 -6.79 -20.89
C MET A 11 4.22 -6.80 -22.32
N ALA A 12 4.63 -7.75 -23.15
CA ALA A 12 4.09 -7.92 -24.50
C ALA A 12 2.63 -8.41 -24.46
N ALA A 13 2.25 -9.25 -23.49
CA ALA A 13 0.87 -9.70 -23.29
C ALA A 13 -0.02 -8.56 -22.76
N HIS A 14 0.50 -7.70 -21.88
CA HIS A 14 -0.21 -6.52 -21.40
C HIS A 14 -0.33 -5.45 -22.48
N ALA A 15 0.74 -5.18 -23.24
CA ALA A 15 0.68 -4.31 -24.40
C ALA A 15 -0.26 -4.84 -25.48
N ARG A 16 -0.26 -6.16 -25.72
CA ARG A 16 -1.24 -6.82 -26.58
C ARG A 16 -2.66 -6.70 -26.03
N ALA A 17 -2.88 -6.93 -24.73
CA ALA A 17 -4.19 -6.77 -24.12
C ALA A 17 -4.69 -5.32 -24.17
N MET A 18 -3.82 -4.33 -23.98
CA MET A 18 -4.17 -2.91 -24.14
C MET A 18 -4.44 -2.55 -25.60
N ASN A 19 -3.68 -3.11 -26.54
CA ASN A 19 -3.95 -2.99 -27.98
C ASN A 19 -5.24 -3.73 -28.38
N ASP A 20 -5.55 -4.85 -27.77
CA ASP A 20 -6.75 -5.65 -28.00
C ASP A 20 -7.97 -4.99 -27.37
N ILE A 21 -7.85 -4.28 -26.24
CA ILE A 21 -8.90 -3.42 -25.66
C ILE A 21 -9.14 -2.20 -26.56
N ALA A 22 -8.08 -1.60 -27.10
CA ALA A 22 -8.19 -0.55 -28.10
C ALA A 22 -8.79 -1.07 -29.43
N ALA A 23 -8.59 -2.35 -29.76
CA ALA A 23 -9.08 -3.01 -30.98
C ALA A 23 -10.42 -3.74 -30.81
N THR A 24 -10.90 -3.96 -29.57
CA THR A 24 -12.16 -4.67 -29.26
C THR A 24 -13.06 -3.77 -28.41
N PRO A 25 -13.87 -2.93 -29.03
CA PRO A 25 -14.68 -1.99 -28.27
C PRO A 25 -15.95 -2.66 -27.71
N PRO A 26 -16.72 -1.99 -26.83
CA PRO A 26 -17.61 -2.61 -25.86
C PRO A 26 -18.95 -3.12 -26.44
N CYS A 27 -18.95 -3.84 -27.56
CA CYS A 27 -20.15 -4.43 -28.16
C CYS A 27 -20.10 -5.95 -28.35
N CYS A 28 -18.97 -6.62 -28.12
CA CYS A 28 -18.86 -8.05 -28.40
C CYS A 28 -19.07 -8.92 -27.15
N TYR A 29 -20.26 -8.85 -26.54
CA TYR A 29 -20.77 -9.88 -25.63
C TYR A 29 -22.13 -10.41 -26.13
N GLY A 30 -22.05 -11.33 -27.11
CA GLY A 30 -23.03 -12.40 -27.38
C GLY A 30 -24.40 -12.01 -27.94
N GLY A 31 -24.69 -12.44 -29.17
CA GLY A 31 -26.05 -12.55 -29.72
C GLY A 31 -26.07 -12.37 -31.24
N ASP A 32 -26.72 -13.29 -31.95
CA ASP A 32 -26.88 -13.33 -33.42
C ASP A 32 -27.79 -12.20 -33.95
N ASP A 33 -27.45 -10.95 -33.71
CA ASP A 33 -28.08 -9.80 -34.37
C ASP A 33 -26.97 -8.95 -35.02
N GLU A 34 -27.15 -8.63 -36.31
CA GLU A 34 -26.27 -7.80 -37.14
C GLU A 34 -26.28 -6.33 -36.68
N ASP A 35 -25.90 -6.07 -35.42
CA ASP A 35 -25.78 -4.72 -34.89
C ASP A 35 -24.47 -4.10 -35.40
N GLN A 36 -24.65 -3.25 -36.43
CA GLN A 36 -23.66 -2.39 -37.04
C GLN A 36 -22.74 -1.74 -36.00
N TRP A 37 -21.47 -2.06 -36.16
CA TRP A 37 -20.35 -1.32 -35.61
C TRP A 37 -20.42 0.17 -36.04
N GLN A 38 -21.07 1.03 -35.25
CA GLN A 38 -20.84 2.48 -35.33
C GLN A 38 -19.60 2.77 -34.52
N GLY A 39 -18.43 2.66 -35.16
CA GLY A 39 -17.19 2.92 -34.48
C GLY A 39 -17.22 4.29 -33.81
N TYR A 40 -16.79 4.33 -32.55
CA TYR A 40 -16.47 5.60 -31.90
C TYR A 40 -15.21 6.13 -32.58
N GLU A 41 -15.40 6.82 -33.70
CA GLU A 41 -14.36 7.70 -34.22
C GLU A 41 -14.22 8.82 -33.18
N PRO A 42 -13.05 8.94 -32.51
CA PRO A 42 -12.83 10.07 -31.64
C PRO A 42 -13.07 11.36 -32.43
N ASN A 43 -14.02 12.17 -31.99
CA ASN A 43 -14.40 13.43 -32.66
C ASN A 43 -13.39 14.56 -32.35
N PHE A 44 -12.11 14.26 -32.43
CA PHE A 44 -11.04 15.23 -32.27
C PHE A 44 -10.07 15.10 -33.43
N SER A 45 -9.66 16.22 -34.01
CA SER A 45 -8.64 16.24 -35.04
C SER A 45 -7.26 15.87 -34.46
N ALA A 46 -6.29 15.56 -35.34
CA ALA A 46 -4.91 15.38 -34.91
C ALA A 46 -4.35 16.62 -34.21
N GLU A 47 -4.80 17.82 -34.60
CA GLU A 47 -4.44 19.10 -33.99
C GLU A 47 -5.05 19.22 -32.58
N ASP A 48 -6.33 18.85 -32.42
CA ASP A 48 -6.99 18.84 -31.11
C ASP A 48 -6.31 17.86 -30.14
N LEU A 49 -5.90 16.68 -30.63
CA LEU A 49 -5.14 15.72 -29.82
C LEU A 49 -3.78 16.27 -29.38
N GLN A 50 -3.05 16.93 -30.29
CA GLN A 50 -1.78 17.57 -29.96
C GLN A 50 -1.95 18.67 -28.91
N GLU A 51 -3.01 19.47 -29.04
CA GLU A 51 -3.34 20.52 -28.09
C GLU A 51 -3.73 19.96 -26.71
N MET A 52 -4.52 18.88 -26.66
CA MET A 52 -4.84 18.18 -25.41
C MET A 52 -3.59 17.62 -24.74
N LEU A 53 -2.68 16.99 -25.49
CA LEU A 53 -1.42 16.48 -24.97
C LEU A 53 -0.48 17.60 -24.50
N HIS A 54 -0.44 18.72 -25.23
CA HIS A 54 0.35 19.89 -24.82
C HIS A 54 -0.17 20.46 -23.50
N ARG A 55 -1.49 20.67 -23.40
CA ARG A 55 -2.16 21.14 -22.19
C ARG A 55 -1.91 20.22 -21.00
N SER A 56 -2.05 18.90 -21.18
CA SER A 56 -1.79 17.91 -20.14
C SER A 56 -0.35 18.00 -19.62
N LYS A 57 0.65 18.15 -20.51
CA LYS A 57 2.05 18.35 -20.12
C LYS A 57 2.27 19.66 -19.34
N VAL A 58 1.61 20.73 -19.75
CA VAL A 58 1.67 22.03 -19.06
C VAL A 58 1.06 21.92 -17.67
N GLU A 59 -0.13 21.32 -17.55
CA GLU A 59 -0.82 21.09 -16.27
C GLU A 59 0.00 20.20 -15.33
N GLU A 60 0.61 19.13 -15.84
CA GLU A 60 1.50 18.26 -15.08
C GLU A 60 2.73 19.03 -14.57
N ALA A 61 3.38 19.81 -15.44
CA ALA A 61 4.53 20.62 -15.05
C ALA A 61 4.17 21.68 -14.00
N GLU A 62 3.01 22.32 -14.11
CA GLU A 62 2.51 23.27 -13.12
C GLU A 62 2.20 22.59 -11.78
N SER A 63 1.56 21.42 -11.82
CA SER A 63 1.25 20.63 -10.64
C SER A 63 2.53 20.22 -9.91
N LEU A 64 3.52 19.72 -10.65
CA LEU A 64 4.83 19.36 -10.11
C LEU A 64 5.53 20.56 -9.46
N ARG A 65 5.51 21.72 -10.13
CA ARG A 65 6.09 22.96 -9.57
C ARG A 65 5.39 23.37 -8.27
N LYS A 66 4.06 23.32 -8.23
CA LYS A 66 3.29 23.63 -7.02
C LYS A 66 3.59 22.65 -5.88
N HIS A 67 3.70 21.36 -6.20
CA HIS A 67 4.08 20.32 -5.25
C HIS A 67 5.48 20.58 -4.67
N GLN A 68 6.49 20.81 -5.51
CA GLN A 68 7.86 21.10 -5.07
C GLN A 68 7.94 22.36 -4.20
N GLN A 69 7.25 23.43 -4.58
CA GLN A 69 7.17 24.65 -3.78
C GLN A 69 6.53 24.40 -2.42
N ARG A 70 5.50 23.55 -2.35
CA ARG A 70 4.85 23.19 -1.09
C ARG A 70 5.77 22.33 -0.22
N MET A 71 6.43 21.31 -0.77
CA MET A 71 7.42 20.49 -0.07
C MET A 71 8.56 21.30 0.55
N ALA A 72 8.98 22.39 -0.12
CA ALA A 72 10.03 23.26 0.38
C ALA A 72 9.59 24.12 1.58
N ARG A 73 8.34 24.62 1.56
CA ARG A 73 7.87 25.65 2.51
C ARG A 73 6.99 25.15 3.65
N ASP A 74 6.32 24.01 3.47
CA ASP A 74 5.30 23.48 4.37
C ASP A 74 5.85 22.21 5.03
N SER A 75 6.30 22.34 6.28
CA SER A 75 6.92 21.24 7.03
C SER A 75 5.95 20.09 7.28
N ASP A 76 4.68 20.39 7.48
CA ASP A 76 3.65 19.38 7.76
C ASP A 76 3.29 18.61 6.50
N TYR A 77 3.21 19.31 5.36
CA TYR A 77 3.08 18.68 4.06
C TYR A 77 4.27 17.75 3.79
N ARG A 78 5.51 18.22 3.98
CA ARG A 78 6.71 17.39 3.80
C ARG A 78 6.70 16.17 4.72
N ALA A 79 6.36 16.34 6.01
CA ALA A 79 6.29 15.24 6.97
C ALA A 79 5.27 14.16 6.57
N PHE A 80 4.19 14.52 5.87
CA PHE A 80 3.25 13.53 5.34
C PHE A 80 3.86 12.65 4.23
N PHE A 81 4.69 13.21 3.35
CA PHE A 81 5.35 12.45 2.28
C PHE A 81 6.58 11.68 2.76
N ASP A 82 7.37 12.28 3.65
CA ASP A 82 8.52 11.63 4.30
C ASP A 82 8.06 10.54 5.30
N GLY A 83 6.85 10.75 5.84
CA GLY A 83 6.19 9.90 6.81
C GLY A 83 6.52 10.29 8.25
N PHE A 84 5.62 9.92 9.17
CA PHE A 84 5.75 10.26 10.58
C PHE A 84 5.14 9.22 11.51
N TRP A 85 5.66 9.15 12.73
CA TRP A 85 5.14 8.31 13.80
C TRP A 85 4.11 9.05 14.66
N ASN A 86 2.97 8.41 14.90
CA ASN A 86 1.95 8.79 15.87
C ASN A 86 1.87 7.73 16.96
N PHE A 87 1.87 8.15 18.22
CA PHE A 87 1.88 7.23 19.36
C PHE A 87 0.57 7.34 20.12
N ARG A 88 0.00 6.19 20.48
CA ARG A 88 -1.10 6.09 21.43
C ARG A 88 -0.61 5.31 22.66
N PRO A 89 -0.49 5.98 23.82
CA PRO A 89 -0.12 5.31 25.05
C PRO A 89 -1.23 4.35 25.49
N ALA A 90 -0.91 3.49 26.46
CA ALA A 90 -1.90 2.71 27.17
C ALA A 90 -2.92 3.63 27.86
N ALA A 91 -4.14 3.13 28.06
CA ALA A 91 -5.13 3.83 28.88
C ALA A 91 -4.73 3.78 30.36
N ASP A 92 -5.04 4.83 31.13
CA ASP A 92 -4.68 4.95 32.55
C ASP A 92 -5.16 3.77 33.40
N ASN A 93 -6.30 3.17 33.04
CA ASN A 93 -6.89 2.03 33.73
C ASN A 93 -6.40 0.66 33.23
N ALA A 94 -5.51 0.62 32.25
CA ALA A 94 -4.88 -0.60 31.74
C ALA A 94 -3.41 -0.34 31.36
N PRO A 95 -2.53 0.01 32.33
CA PRO A 95 -1.12 0.27 32.07
C PRO A 95 -0.46 -0.86 31.29
N GLY A 96 0.41 -0.51 30.34
CA GLY A 96 1.13 -1.46 29.50
C GLY A 96 0.30 -2.16 28.41
N GLN A 97 -1.03 -2.06 28.45
CA GLN A 97 -1.90 -2.72 27.47
C GLN A 97 -2.22 -1.84 26.28
N TYR A 98 -2.30 -2.46 25.10
CA TYR A 98 -2.73 -1.83 23.84
C TYR A 98 -1.90 -0.61 23.42
N CYS A 99 -0.67 -0.50 23.92
CA CYS A 99 0.31 0.48 23.45
C CYS A 99 0.43 0.39 21.93
N ALA A 100 0.28 1.52 21.23
CA ALA A 100 0.32 1.52 19.78
C ALA A 100 1.21 2.62 19.22
N ALA A 101 1.93 2.29 18.15
CA ALA A 101 2.65 3.26 17.33
C ALA A 101 2.22 3.07 15.89
N ARG A 102 1.80 4.15 15.25
CA ARG A 102 1.40 4.14 13.85
C ARG A 102 2.35 4.98 13.03
N PHE A 103 2.89 4.43 11.97
CA PHE A 103 3.61 5.18 10.95
C PHE A 103 2.65 5.51 9.81
N TYR A 104 2.59 6.78 9.45
CA TYR A 104 1.85 7.28 8.29
C TYR A 104 2.82 7.69 7.20
N ARG A 105 2.49 7.37 5.95
CA ARG A 105 3.12 7.92 4.76
C ARG A 105 2.04 8.05 3.68
N GLU A 106 2.30 8.82 2.63
CA GLU A 106 1.39 8.89 1.50
C GLU A 106 1.04 7.47 0.99
N GLY A 107 -0.27 7.19 0.88
CA GLY A 107 -0.80 5.97 0.26
C GLY A 107 -0.66 4.68 1.09
N SER A 108 0.01 4.69 2.24
CA SER A 108 0.14 3.53 3.13
C SER A 108 0.42 3.91 4.58
N SER A 109 -0.10 3.12 5.52
CA SER A 109 0.26 3.24 6.93
C SER A 109 0.46 1.88 7.57
N MET A 110 1.15 1.85 8.70
CA MET A 110 1.30 0.67 9.52
C MET A 110 1.03 1.02 10.98
N MET A 111 0.32 0.15 11.70
CA MET A 111 0.21 0.21 13.15
C MET A 111 0.89 -0.99 13.80
N ILE A 112 1.78 -0.73 14.74
CA ILE A 112 2.24 -1.69 15.74
C ILE A 112 1.26 -1.60 16.91
N LEU A 113 0.67 -2.72 17.30
CA LEU A 113 -0.21 -2.82 18.45
C LEU A 113 0.35 -3.82 19.44
N GLY A 114 0.55 -3.36 20.67
CA GLY A 114 1.02 -4.18 21.76
C GLY A 114 -0.03 -5.13 22.33
N PRO A 115 0.43 -6.09 23.15
CA PRO A 115 -0.43 -7.04 23.84
C PRO A 115 -1.49 -6.35 24.70
N GLY A 116 -2.59 -7.04 24.97
CA GLY A 116 -3.68 -6.54 25.79
C GLY A 116 -4.78 -7.58 26.02
N GLY A 117 -5.57 -7.39 27.09
CA GLY A 117 -6.70 -8.28 27.39
C GLY A 117 -6.31 -9.73 27.69
N GLY A 118 -5.09 -9.97 28.17
CA GLY A 118 -4.55 -11.30 28.46
C GLY A 118 -3.92 -12.04 27.26
N SER A 119 -3.97 -11.47 26.06
CA SER A 119 -3.26 -12.00 24.89
C SER A 119 -1.77 -11.65 24.98
N PRO A 120 -0.83 -12.59 24.75
CA PRO A 120 0.60 -12.30 24.67
C PRO A 120 1.02 -11.73 23.31
N TYR A 121 0.15 -11.80 22.30
CA TYR A 121 0.48 -11.45 20.93
C TYR A 121 0.56 -9.94 20.74
N ALA A 122 1.57 -9.51 19.98
CA ALA A 122 1.59 -8.20 19.35
C ALA A 122 1.07 -8.31 17.92
N TYR A 123 0.67 -7.19 17.34
CA TYR A 123 0.15 -7.16 15.99
C TYR A 123 0.79 -6.07 15.13
N LEU A 124 0.98 -6.39 13.86
CA LEU A 124 1.27 -5.44 12.80
C LEU A 124 0.05 -5.33 11.90
N ALA A 125 -0.57 -4.16 11.87
CA ALA A 125 -1.67 -3.85 10.95
C ALA A 125 -1.17 -2.98 9.81
N LEU A 126 -1.17 -3.53 8.60
CA LEU A 126 -0.76 -2.88 7.36
C LEU A 126 -1.99 -2.33 6.64
N TYR A 127 -2.00 -1.05 6.33
CA TYR A 127 -3.10 -0.37 5.63
C TYR A 127 -2.61 0.20 4.32
N GLY A 128 -3.22 -0.19 3.20
CA GLY A 128 -2.86 0.38 1.91
C GLY A 128 -3.92 0.18 0.84
N ARG A 129 -3.80 0.97 -0.23
CA ARG A 129 -4.78 0.99 -1.34
C ARG A 129 -4.78 -0.29 -2.18
N GLY A 130 -3.63 -0.95 -2.29
CA GLY A 130 -3.47 -2.24 -3.00
C GLY A 130 -3.93 -3.45 -2.20
N VAL A 131 -4.22 -3.28 -0.91
CA VAL A 131 -4.66 -4.37 -0.03
C VAL A 131 -6.13 -4.70 -0.34
N PRO A 132 -6.50 -5.99 -0.55
CA PRO A 132 -7.88 -6.38 -0.77
C PRO A 132 -8.82 -6.00 0.39
N LYS A 133 -10.07 -5.72 0.05
CA LYS A 133 -11.13 -5.33 1.00
C LYS A 133 -12.20 -6.40 1.03
N PRO A 134 -12.08 -7.39 1.93
CA PRO A 134 -13.02 -8.48 1.96
C PRO A 134 -14.30 -8.03 2.67
N LYS A 135 -15.42 -8.71 2.35
CA LYS A 135 -16.70 -8.51 3.06
C LYS A 135 -16.69 -9.13 4.46
N SER A 136 -15.81 -10.10 4.70
CA SER A 136 -15.66 -10.84 5.96
C SER A 136 -14.18 -11.12 6.23
N ALA A 137 -13.82 -11.40 7.48
CA ALA A 137 -12.45 -11.76 7.84
C ALA A 137 -12.03 -13.05 7.12
N GLN A 138 -10.83 -13.04 6.53
CA GLN A 138 -10.24 -14.21 5.86
C GLN A 138 -8.74 -14.29 6.12
N LYS A 139 -8.19 -15.51 6.02
CA LYS A 139 -6.74 -15.74 6.03
C LYS A 139 -6.21 -15.66 4.61
N LEU A 140 -5.08 -14.98 4.43
CA LEU A 140 -4.35 -14.92 3.18
C LEU A 140 -2.92 -15.44 3.41
N THR A 141 -2.43 -16.23 2.46
CA THR A 141 -1.00 -16.50 2.35
C THR A 141 -0.40 -15.45 1.43
N VAL A 142 0.61 -14.74 1.91
CA VAL A 142 1.30 -13.65 1.18
C VAL A 142 2.79 -13.86 1.24
N GLN A 143 3.51 -13.07 0.46
CA GLN A 143 4.97 -13.01 0.54
C GLN A 143 5.36 -11.70 1.17
N LEU A 144 6.17 -11.78 2.23
CA LEU A 144 6.69 -10.65 2.95
C LEU A 144 8.17 -10.48 2.60
N HIS A 145 8.55 -9.27 2.22
CA HIS A 145 9.94 -8.87 2.07
C HIS A 145 10.22 -7.70 3.01
N GLN A 146 11.29 -7.85 3.77
CA GLN A 146 11.73 -6.92 4.80
C GLN A 146 13.20 -6.56 4.57
N THR A 147 13.58 -5.32 4.90
CA THR A 147 14.98 -4.89 4.80
C THR A 147 15.93 -5.87 5.47
N GLY A 148 16.90 -6.38 4.71
CA GLY A 148 17.94 -7.27 5.23
C GLY A 148 17.53 -8.73 5.38
N GLU A 149 16.31 -9.10 4.99
CA GLU A 149 15.80 -10.47 5.04
C GLU A 149 15.46 -11.00 3.65
N GLU A 150 15.62 -12.30 3.48
CA GLU A 150 15.07 -13.01 2.32
C GLU A 150 13.54 -12.96 2.36
N ARG A 151 12.91 -13.09 1.18
CA ARG A 151 11.44 -13.09 1.09
C ARG A 151 10.84 -14.32 1.79
N GLN A 152 9.82 -14.11 2.61
CA GLN A 152 9.20 -15.15 3.44
C GLN A 152 7.73 -15.35 3.06
N THR A 153 7.27 -16.60 3.11
CA THR A 153 5.84 -16.92 2.98
C THR A 153 5.20 -16.85 4.36
N VAL A 154 4.22 -15.97 4.53
CA VAL A 154 3.54 -15.74 5.82
C VAL A 154 2.02 -15.83 5.68
N GLU A 155 1.36 -16.24 6.76
CA GLU A 155 -0.10 -16.20 6.87
C GLU A 155 -0.53 -14.90 7.58
N VAL A 156 -1.48 -14.19 6.99
CA VAL A 156 -1.99 -12.92 7.50
C VAL A 156 -3.51 -12.93 7.52
N PHE A 157 -4.12 -12.12 8.38
CA PHE A 157 -5.56 -11.91 8.36
C PHE A 157 -5.90 -10.69 7.52
N ASN A 158 -6.75 -10.85 6.51
CA ASN A 158 -7.34 -9.75 5.77
C ASN A 158 -8.74 -9.48 6.34
N LEU A 159 -8.91 -8.31 6.94
CA LEU A 159 -10.08 -7.99 7.75
C LEU A 159 -10.92 -6.90 7.07
N PRO A 160 -12.27 -6.97 7.16
CA PRO A 160 -13.13 -5.88 6.77
C PRO A 160 -12.90 -4.71 7.74
N VAL A 161 -12.62 -3.53 7.22
CA VAL A 161 -12.42 -2.33 8.03
C VAL A 161 -13.17 -1.17 7.38
N THR A 162 -13.90 -0.41 8.19
CA THR A 162 -14.62 0.79 7.74
C THR A 162 -13.83 2.03 8.15
N GLY A 163 -14.06 3.16 7.46
CA GLY A 163 -13.46 4.44 7.85
C GLY A 163 -11.97 4.60 7.53
N THR A 164 -11.37 3.73 6.71
CA THR A 164 -9.95 3.80 6.31
C THR A 164 -9.69 4.62 5.04
N GLY A 165 -10.62 5.48 4.63
CA GLY A 165 -10.44 6.30 3.41
C GLY A 165 -10.32 5.48 2.11
N GLY A 166 -10.73 4.20 2.14
CA GLY A 166 -10.58 3.30 1.01
C GLY A 166 -9.30 2.46 1.02
N ASP A 167 -8.64 2.27 2.15
CA ASP A 167 -7.55 1.29 2.29
C ASP A 167 -8.07 -0.07 2.76
N GLY A 168 -7.46 -1.15 2.26
CA GLY A 168 -7.61 -2.49 2.85
C GLY A 168 -6.65 -2.69 4.02
N MET A 169 -6.88 -3.73 4.83
CA MET A 169 -6.05 -4.04 6.00
C MET A 169 -5.58 -5.50 6.01
N LEU A 170 -4.27 -5.69 6.22
CA LEU A 170 -3.66 -6.97 6.59
C LEU A 170 -3.21 -6.90 8.05
N LEU A 171 -3.52 -7.92 8.84
CA LEU A 171 -3.12 -8.04 10.24
C LEU A 171 -2.22 -9.26 10.39
N MET A 172 -1.00 -9.03 10.87
CA MET A 172 -0.01 -10.06 11.18
C MET A 172 0.13 -10.18 12.69
N ALA A 173 0.06 -11.40 13.21
CA ALA A 173 0.32 -11.68 14.61
C ALA A 173 1.81 -11.96 14.80
N VAL A 174 2.41 -11.35 15.81
CA VAL A 174 3.79 -11.58 16.23
C VAL A 174 3.76 -12.24 17.62
N PRO A 175 4.57 -13.28 17.89
CA PRO A 175 4.46 -14.07 19.12
C PRO A 175 4.54 -13.28 20.43
N SER A 176 5.29 -12.17 20.45
CA SER A 176 5.39 -11.27 21.58
C SER A 176 5.76 -9.85 21.14
N MET A 177 5.55 -8.88 22.03
CA MET A 177 6.05 -7.52 21.80
C MET A 177 7.58 -7.50 21.74
N ASP A 178 8.28 -8.27 22.58
CA ASP A 178 9.74 -8.27 22.60
C ASP A 178 10.32 -8.72 21.26
N ALA A 179 9.77 -9.79 20.67
CA ALA A 179 10.16 -10.26 19.34
C ALA A 179 9.94 -9.19 18.26
N LEU A 180 8.84 -8.44 18.35
CA LEU A 180 8.55 -7.34 17.44
C LEU A 180 9.57 -6.20 17.61
N LEU A 181 9.82 -5.77 18.85
CA LEU A 181 10.71 -4.65 19.16
C LEU A 181 12.18 -4.96 18.83
N GLU A 182 12.61 -6.21 18.97
CA GLU A 182 13.96 -6.66 18.59
C GLU A 182 14.20 -6.56 17.09
N GLY A 183 13.18 -6.84 16.27
CA GLY A 183 13.24 -6.73 14.80
C GLY A 183 13.11 -5.29 14.27
N MET A 184 12.88 -4.28 15.10
CA MET A 184 12.70 -2.91 14.63
C MET A 184 14.03 -2.25 14.24
N LEU A 185 14.15 -1.89 12.96
CA LEU A 185 15.21 -1.07 12.40
C LEU A 185 14.84 0.42 12.41
N ASP A 186 15.84 1.30 12.44
CA ASP A 186 15.59 2.75 12.37
C ASP A 186 14.98 3.16 11.03
N GLN A 187 15.50 2.57 9.96
CA GLN A 187 14.95 2.66 8.62
C GLN A 187 14.57 1.25 8.19
N HIS A 188 13.32 1.06 7.79
CA HIS A 188 12.82 -0.25 7.41
C HIS A 188 11.80 -0.14 6.29
N ARG A 189 11.87 -1.08 5.36
CA ARG A 189 10.96 -1.25 4.23
C ARG A 189 10.24 -2.59 4.35
N PHE A 190 8.93 -2.54 4.15
CA PHE A 190 8.00 -3.66 4.09
C PHE A 190 7.39 -3.69 2.71
N GLU A 191 7.44 -4.86 2.08
CA GLU A 191 6.73 -5.13 0.86
C GLU A 191 5.93 -6.40 1.03
N VAL A 192 4.64 -6.33 0.74
CA VAL A 192 3.76 -7.50 0.72
C VAL A 192 3.31 -7.75 -0.71
N PHE A 193 3.56 -8.95 -1.18
CA PHE A 193 3.11 -9.43 -2.47
C PHE A 193 2.01 -10.47 -2.28
N ASP A 194 1.21 -10.66 -3.32
CA ASP A 194 0.34 -11.84 -3.37
C ASP A 194 1.16 -13.14 -3.30
N ARG A 195 0.47 -14.27 -3.15
CA ARG A 195 1.11 -15.59 -3.04
C ARG A 195 1.99 -15.93 -4.24
N LYS A 196 1.67 -15.43 -5.43
CA LYS A 196 2.35 -15.74 -6.70
C LYS A 196 3.52 -14.80 -7.00
N HIS A 197 3.71 -13.76 -6.19
CA HIS A 197 4.73 -12.72 -6.36
C HIS A 197 4.47 -11.83 -7.59
N GLU A 198 3.24 -11.83 -8.10
CA GLU A 198 2.86 -11.12 -9.32
C GLU A 198 2.43 -9.68 -8.99
N ASN A 199 1.69 -9.51 -7.88
CA ASN A 199 1.13 -8.21 -7.50
C ASN A 199 1.68 -7.73 -6.16
N VAL A 200 2.12 -6.48 -6.13
CA VAL A 200 2.43 -5.78 -4.88
C VAL A 200 1.15 -5.29 -4.24
N LEU A 201 0.82 -5.82 -3.06
CA LEU A 201 -0.37 -5.44 -2.29
C LEU A 201 -0.10 -4.24 -1.37
N TYR A 202 1.14 -4.10 -0.90
CA TYR A 202 1.52 -3.10 0.08
C TYR A 202 3.01 -2.77 -0.01
N ILE A 203 3.34 -1.48 0.10
CA ILE A 203 4.70 -0.99 0.31
C ILE A 203 4.65 0.07 1.39
N LEU A 204 5.53 -0.05 2.38
CA LEU A 204 5.80 1.04 3.30
C LEU A 204 7.28 1.06 3.64
N GLU A 205 7.84 2.25 3.66
CA GLU A 205 9.16 2.49 4.22
C GLU A 205 9.04 3.57 5.28
N TRP A 206 9.59 3.28 6.45
CA TRP A 206 9.65 4.21 7.57
C TRP A 206 11.07 4.63 7.90
N THR A 207 11.16 5.74 8.63
CA THR A 207 12.37 6.23 9.30
C THR A 207 12.05 6.54 10.77
N GLY A 208 13.07 6.66 11.63
CA GLY A 208 12.88 6.92 13.07
C GLY A 208 12.30 5.73 13.86
N GLY A 209 12.45 4.51 13.32
CA GLY A 209 11.94 3.29 13.94
C GLY A 209 12.55 2.99 15.30
N LEU A 210 13.80 3.35 15.58
CA LEU A 210 14.40 3.10 16.91
C LEU A 210 13.79 4.00 17.99
N ALA A 211 13.51 5.27 17.66
CA ALA A 211 12.80 6.16 18.57
C ALA A 211 11.37 5.65 18.85
N ALA A 212 10.70 5.09 17.83
CA ALA A 212 9.40 4.47 18.00
C ALA A 212 9.45 3.20 18.86
N ARG A 213 10.45 2.35 18.64
CA ARG A 213 10.72 1.14 19.44
C ARG A 213 10.90 1.50 20.92
N ASP A 214 11.71 2.51 21.21
CA ASP A 214 12.03 2.87 22.59
C ASP A 214 10.80 3.44 23.31
N LYS A 215 9.96 4.22 22.61
CA LYS A 215 8.66 4.69 23.13
C LYS A 215 7.67 3.54 23.38
N LEU A 216 7.56 2.60 22.43
CA LEU A 216 6.70 1.42 22.60
C LEU A 216 7.16 0.57 23.78
N ARG A 217 8.48 0.33 23.89
CA ARG A 217 9.09 -0.41 25.00
C ARG A 217 8.80 0.24 26.36
N ALA A 218 8.90 1.56 26.44
CA ALA A 218 8.56 2.28 27.66
C ALA A 218 7.09 2.12 28.02
N CYS A 219 6.20 2.19 27.03
CA CYS A 219 4.76 2.04 27.23
C CYS A 219 4.39 0.64 27.74
N VAL A 220 4.84 -0.43 27.08
CA VAL A 220 4.45 -1.81 27.46
C VAL A 220 5.01 -2.27 28.80
N ASN A 221 6.08 -1.63 29.26
CA ASN A 221 6.68 -1.89 30.57
C ASN A 221 6.10 -1.01 31.69
N ALA A 222 5.17 -0.10 31.37
CA ALA A 222 4.45 0.67 32.37
C ALA A 222 3.57 -0.26 33.22
N LYS A 223 3.58 -0.04 34.53
CA LYS A 223 2.81 -0.80 35.53
C LYS A 223 1.68 0.04 36.09
#